data_AF-A0A2V1DT32-F1
#
_entry.id   AF-A0A2V1DT32-F1
#
_cell.length_a   1.000
_cell.length_b   1.000
_cell.length_c   1.000
_cell.angle_alpha   90.00
_cell.angle_beta   90.00
_cell.angle_gamma   90.00
#
_symmetry.space_group_name_H-M   'P 1'
#
loop_
_entity.id
_entity.type
_entity.pdbx_description
1 polymer ?
#
loop_
_entity_poly.entity_id
_entity_poly.type
_entity_poly.pdbx_seq_one_letter_code
_entity_poly.pdbx_strand_id
1 'polypeptide(L)' 'VKLDHLGPMVVNRDGTLSRIGNWAEMTEIERRNTLRVLGKRNQLRMDAIK' A
#
# COMPACT_ATOMS: atom_id res chain seq x y z
N VAL A 1 7.78 19.85 0.90
CA VAL A 1 7.91 18.75 1.89
C VAL A 1 8.23 17.49 1.10
N LYS A 2 9.41 16.89 1.29
CA LYS A 2 9.85 15.72 0.51
C LYS A 2 8.98 14.51 0.86
N LEU A 3 8.10 14.12 -0.05
CA LEU A 3 7.26 12.92 0.04
C LEU A 3 8.06 11.64 -0.32
N ASP A 4 9.39 11.76 -0.45
CA ASP A 4 10.31 10.76 -0.97
C ASP A 4 10.41 9.48 -0.10
N HIS A 5 9.79 9.49 1.09
CA HIS A 5 9.78 8.37 2.05
C HIS A 5 8.47 7.58 2.07
N LEU A 6 7.45 8.02 1.33
CA LEU A 6 6.16 7.33 1.31
C LEU A 6 6.20 6.10 0.41
N GLY A 7 5.57 5.04 0.89
CA GLY A 7 5.46 3.80 0.18
C GLY A 7 4.37 3.77 -0.89
N PRO A 8 4.11 2.57 -1.41
CA PRO A 8 3.09 2.36 -2.44
C PRO A 8 1.69 2.72 -1.95
N MET A 9 0.79 2.95 -2.91
CA MET A 9 -0.61 3.27 -2.64
C MET A 9 -1.38 2.05 -2.18
N VAL A 10 -2.31 2.27 -1.24
CA VAL A 10 -3.18 1.26 -0.64
C VAL A 10 -4.63 1.70 -0.87
N VAL A 11 -5.46 0.76 -1.31
CA VAL A 11 -6.92 0.93 -1.35
C VAL A 11 -7.46 0.43 -0.03
N ASN A 12 -8.21 1.24 0.70
CA ASN A 12 -8.83 0.85 1.97
C ASN A 12 -10.19 0.16 1.74
N ARG A 13 -10.73 -0.46 2.79
CA ARG A 13 -12.03 -1.14 2.72
C ARG A 13 -13.21 -0.17 2.56
N ASP A 14 -13.06 1.05 3.03
CA ASP A 14 -14.03 2.14 2.88
C ASP A 14 -13.94 2.83 1.51
N GLY A 15 -13.06 2.34 0.63
CA GLY A 15 -12.82 2.89 -0.71
C GLY A 15 -11.92 4.11 -0.77
N THR A 16 -11.39 4.56 0.36
CA THR A 16 -10.38 5.64 0.38
C THR A 16 -9.01 5.14 -0.09
N LEU A 17 -8.17 6.07 -0.53
CA LEU A 17 -6.78 5.81 -0.92
C LEU A 17 -5.82 6.36 0.13
N SER A 18 -4.83 5.56 0.51
CA SER A 18 -3.74 5.96 1.41
C SER A 18 -2.38 5.55 0.86
N ARG A 19 -1.29 6.03 1.46
CA ARG A 19 0.07 5.55 1.20
C ARG A 19 0.66 4.96 2.48
N ILE A 20 1.57 4.01 2.34
CA ILE A 20 2.27 3.42 3.48
C ILE A 20 3.24 4.47 4.05
N GLY A 21 2.91 5.04 5.21
CA GLY A 21 3.66 6.14 5.82
C GLY A 21 5.02 5.72 6.39
N ASN A 22 5.10 4.53 6.97
CA ASN A 22 6.33 3.98 7.58
C ASN A 22 7.21 3.21 6.58
N TRP A 23 7.02 3.40 5.27
CA TRP A 23 7.70 2.60 4.24
C TRP A 23 9.23 2.68 4.32
N ALA A 24 9.76 3.87 4.59
CA ALA A 24 11.19 4.09 4.77
C ALA A 24 11.78 3.36 5.99
N GLU A 25 10.96 3.07 7.01
CA GLU A 25 11.36 2.37 8.24
C GLU A 25 11.29 0.85 8.09
N MET A 26 10.56 0.35 7.09
CA MET A 26 10.43 -1.08 6.83
C MET A 26 11.76 -1.68 6.35
N THR A 27 12.09 -2.86 6.87
CA THR A 27 13.18 -3.69 6.38
C THR A 27 12.91 -4.19 4.96
N GLU A 28 13.96 -4.61 4.25
CA GLU A 28 13.83 -5.12 2.88
C GLU A 28 12.89 -6.33 2.79
N ILE A 29 12.91 -7.20 3.80
CA ILE A 29 12.02 -8.37 3.87
C ILE A 29 10.56 -7.94 4.01
N GLU A 30 10.28 -6.95 4.87
CA GLU A 30 8.94 -6.42 5.07
C GLU A 30 8.42 -5.72 3.82
N ARG A 31 9.25 -4.92 3.15
CA ARG A 31 8.91 -4.25 1.88
C ARG A 31 8.56 -5.27 0.80
N ARG A 32 9.38 -6.30 0.62
CA ARG A 32 9.14 -7.39 -0.35
C ARG A 32 7.83 -8.13 -0.06
N ASN A 33 7.60 -8.50 1.21
CA ASN A 33 6.37 -9.18 1.61
C ASN A 33 5.14 -8.31 1.38
N THR A 34 5.26 -7.00 1.62
CA THR A 34 4.19 -6.02 1.42
C THR A 34 3.84 -5.90 -0.06
N LEU A 35 4.84 -5.69 -0.93
CA LEU A 35 4.62 -5.61 -2.38
C LEU A 35 4.00 -6.88 -2.95
N ARG A 36 4.42 -8.06 -2.45
CA ARG A 36 3.89 -9.36 -2.87
C ARG A 36 2.37 -9.49 -2.68
N VAL A 37 1.82 -8.92 -1.61
CA VAL A 37 0.38 -9.06 -1.28
C VAL A 37 -0.44 -7.82 -1.62
N LEU A 38 0.19 -6.66 -1.73
CA LEU A 38 -0.49 -5.37 -1.89
C LEU A 38 -1.28 -5.31 -3.20
N GLY A 39 -0.68 -5.72 -4.31
CA GLY A 39 -1.35 -5.71 -5.63
C GLY A 39 -2.67 -6.49 -5.62
N LYS A 40 -2.63 -7.75 -5.14
CA LYS A 40 -3.84 -8.59 -5.03
C LYS A 40 -4.88 -7.98 -4.09
N ARG A 41 -4.46 -7.41 -2.95
CA ARG A 41 -5.38 -6.77 -1.99
C ARG A 41 -6.04 -5.52 -2.56
N ASN A 42 -5.28 -4.68 -3.25
CA ASN A 42 -5.82 -3.48 -3.89
C ASN A 42 -6.82 -3.87 -4.99
N GLN A 43 -6.49 -4.85 -5.83
CA GLN A 43 -7.40 -5.34 -6.88
C GLN A 43 -8.73 -5.83 -6.28
N LEU A 44 -8.67 -6.73 -5.29
CA LEU A 44 -9.87 -7.25 -4.62
C LEU A 44 -10.72 -6.16 -3.98
N ARG A 45 -10.10 -5.13 -3.40
CA ARG A 45 -10.83 -4.01 -2.79
C ARG A 45 -11.44 -3.11 -3.85
N MET A 46 -10.73 -2.82 -4.94
CA MET A 46 -11.26 -2.05 -6.07
C MET A 46 -12.47 -2.73 -6.71
N ASP A 47 -12.40 -4.05 -6.92
CA ASP A 47 -13.52 -4.79 -7.51
C ASP A 47 -14.74 -4.87 -6.58
N ALA A 48 -14.56 -4.76 -5.26
CA ALA A 48 -15.66 -4.68 -4.30
C ALA A 48 -16.36 -3.31 -4.24
N ILE A 49 -15.75 -2.27 -4.84
CA ILE A 49 -16.28 -0.90 -4.87
C ILE A 49 -16.94 -0.59 -6.23
N LYS A 50 -16.71 -1.41 -7.25
CA LYS A 50 -17.31 -1.29 -8.58
C LYS A 50 -18.78 -1.70 -8.61
#